data_AF-A0A2V7EZ14-F1
#
_entry.id   AF-A0A2V7EZ14-F1
#
_cell.length_a   1.000
_cell.length_b   1.000
_cell.length_c   1.000
_cell.angle_alpha   90.00
_cell.angle_beta   90.00
_cell.angle_gamma   90.00
#
_symmetry.space_group_name_H-M   'P 1'
#
loop_
_entity.id
_entity.type
_entity.pdbx_description
1 polymer ?
#
loop_
_entity_poly.entity_id
_entity_poly.type
_entity_poly.pdbx_seq_one_letter_code
_entity_poly.pdbx_strand_id
1 'polypeptide(L)' 'SAGSVIPAVGVAHAQEKPKGNIPDTPYKIGHMTFFTGPAAVLGEPMFKGQQLAAEEINAAGGLLGRRKIELLKA' A
#
# COMPACT_ATOMS: atom_id res chain seq x y z
N SER A 1 17.10 39.73 6.93
CA SER A 1 17.03 38.62 5.97
C SER A 1 16.17 37.54 6.58
N ALA A 2 15.01 37.26 5.98
CA ALA A 2 14.09 36.24 6.47
C ALA A 2 14.70 34.86 6.20
N GLY A 3 15.03 34.13 7.28
CA GLY A 3 15.55 32.77 7.21
C GLY A 3 14.43 31.83 6.76
N SER A 4 14.61 31.22 5.58
CA SER A 4 13.74 30.20 5.03
C SER A 4 13.72 28.99 5.95
N VAL A 5 12.60 28.73 6.62
CA VAL A 5 12.35 27.50 7.36
C VAL A 5 12.14 26.36 6.34
N ILE A 6 13.17 25.56 6.13
CA ILE A 6 13.04 24.28 5.42
C ILE A 6 12.28 23.34 6.38
N PRO A 7 11.15 22.74 5.99
CA PRO A 7 10.48 21.77 6.83
C PRO A 7 11.43 20.59 7.06
N ALA A 8 11.72 20.28 8.32
CA ALA A 8 12.50 19.12 8.68
C ALA A 8 11.76 17.87 8.20
N VAL A 9 12.26 17.24 7.14
CA VAL A 9 11.92 15.85 6.83
C VAL A 9 12.30 15.06 8.08
N GLY A 10 11.31 14.55 8.80
CA GLY A 10 11.53 13.81 10.05
C GLY A 10 12.56 12.70 9.83
N VAL A 11 13.48 12.56 10.78
CA VAL A 11 14.51 11.51 10.75
C VAL A 11 13.80 10.16 10.60
N ALA A 12 14.16 9.40 9.57
CA ALA A 12 13.64 8.04 9.39
C ALA A 12 14.12 7.18 10.57
N HIS A 13 13.24 6.98 11.56
CA HIS A 13 13.50 6.04 12.64
C HIS A 13 13.49 4.62 12.07
N ALA A 14 14.49 3.82 12.43
CA ALA A 14 14.48 2.39 12.12
C ALA A 14 13.22 1.77 12.74
N GLN A 15 12.32 1.26 11.91
CA GLN A 15 11.18 0.48 12.40
C GLN A 15 11.73 -0.71 13.20
N GLU A 16 11.22 -0.91 14.43
CA GLU A 16 11.57 -2.09 15.21
C GLU A 16 11.35 -3.35 14.36
N LYS A 17 12.29 -4.29 14.42
CA LYS A 17 12.17 -5.55 13.70
C LYS A 17 10.86 -6.22 14.15
N PRO A 18 9.96 -6.59 13.21
CA PRO A 18 8.71 -7.25 13.55
C PRO A 18 8.92 -8.46 14.46
N LYS A 19 8.10 -8.59 15.50
CA LYS A 19 8.12 -9.71 16.44
C LYS A 19 7.13 -10.80 15.99
N GLY A 20 7.51 -12.07 16.13
CA GLY A 20 6.65 -13.23 15.83
C GLY A 20 6.86 -13.85 14.44
N ASN A 21 6.09 -14.90 14.15
CA ASN A 21 6.13 -15.60 12.86
C ASN A 21 5.29 -14.85 11.83
N ILE A 22 5.93 -14.26 10.84
CA ILE A 22 5.24 -13.63 9.70
C ILE A 22 5.01 -14.71 8.64
N PRO A 23 3.76 -15.04 8.26
CA PRO A 23 3.50 -16.05 7.24
C PRO A 23 4.08 -15.66 5.88
N ASP A 24 4.57 -16.65 5.12
CA ASP A 24 4.94 -16.50 3.70
C ASP A 24 3.71 -16.38 2.78
N THR A 25 2.53 -16.75 3.27
CA THR A 25 1.30 -16.64 2.50
C THR A 25 0.92 -15.17 2.29
N PRO A 26 0.55 -14.77 1.05
CA PRO A 26 0.13 -13.40 0.78
C PRO A 26 -1.04 -12.97 1.69
N TYR A 27 -1.04 -11.70 2.05
CA TYR A 27 -2.18 -11.07 2.70
C TYR A 27 -3.18 -10.67 1.61
N LYS A 28 -4.28 -11.42 1.53
CA LYS A 28 -5.31 -11.22 0.50
C LYS A 28 -6.28 -10.14 0.91
N ILE A 29 -6.49 -9.17 0.03
CA ILE A 29 -7.44 -8.06 0.23
C ILE A 29 -8.44 -8.05 -0.92
N GLY A 30 -9.72 -8.15 -0.59
CA GLY A 30 -10.79 -7.94 -1.57
C GLY A 30 -11.02 -6.46 -1.83
N HIS A 31 -11.01 -6.04 -3.09
CA HIS A 31 -11.46 -4.72 -3.51
C HIS A 31 -12.88 -4.83 -4.06
N MET A 32 -13.85 -4.46 -3.22
CA MET A 32 -15.27 -4.42 -3.60
C MET A 32 -15.61 -3.02 -4.09
N THR A 33 -15.98 -2.90 -5.36
CA THR A 33 -16.40 -1.64 -5.98
C THR A 33 -17.34 -1.90 -7.16
N PHE A 34 -17.81 -0.83 -7.80
CA PHE A 34 -18.62 -0.91 -9.00
C PHE A 34 -17.75 -1.24 -10.21
N PHE A 35 -17.66 -2.51 -10.59
CA PHE A 35 -16.96 -2.89 -11.82
C PHE A 35 -17.84 -2.84 -13.07
N THR A 36 -19.15 -2.73 -12.90
CA THR A 36 -20.15 -2.66 -13.98
C THR A 36 -21.23 -1.63 -13.66
N GLY A 37 -22.06 -1.31 -14.67
CA GLY A 37 -23.13 -0.33 -14.55
C GLY A 37 -22.66 1.14 -14.58
N PRO A 38 -23.55 2.11 -14.29
CA PRO A 38 -23.25 3.53 -14.45
C PRO A 38 -22.08 4.04 -13.60
N ALA A 39 -21.80 3.39 -12.47
CA ALA A 39 -20.71 3.75 -11.57
C ALA A 39 -19.35 3.09 -11.93
N ALA A 40 -19.29 2.26 -12.98
CA ALA A 40 -18.07 1.55 -13.39
C ALA A 40 -16.89 2.47 -13.74
N VAL A 41 -17.19 3.70 -14.17
CA VAL A 41 -16.21 4.76 -14.43
C VAL A 41 -15.33 5.06 -13.21
N LEU A 42 -15.81 4.80 -11.99
CA LEU A 42 -15.06 4.98 -10.76
C LEU A 42 -14.30 3.71 -10.34
N GLY A 43 -14.89 2.53 -10.54
CA GLY A 43 -14.37 1.28 -9.98
C GLY A 43 -13.07 0.78 -10.63
N GLU A 44 -12.96 0.80 -11.96
CA GLU A 44 -11.72 0.40 -12.65
C GLU A 44 -10.51 1.27 -12.26
N PRO A 45 -10.61 2.62 -12.25
CA PRO A 45 -9.53 3.47 -11.75
C PRO A 45 -9.18 3.23 -10.29
N MET A 46 -10.18 3.05 -9.40
CA MET A 46 -9.94 2.75 -7.98
C MET A 46 -9.14 1.45 -7.81
N PHE A 47 -9.51 0.39 -8.54
CA PHE A 47 -8.81 -0.88 -8.47
C PHE A 47 -7.37 -0.79 -9.00
N LYS A 48 -7.14 -0.02 -10.07
CA LYS A 48 -5.79 0.24 -10.58
C LYS A 48 -4.93 1.04 -9.61
N GLY A 49 -5.50 2.05 -8.94
CA GLY A 49 -4.80 2.80 -7.90
C GLY A 49 -4.40 1.90 -6.72
N GLN A 50 -5.27 0.98 -6.32
CA GLN A 50 -4.95 0.03 -5.26
C GLN A 50 -3.88 -0.98 -5.68
N GLN A 51 -3.90 -1.46 -6.94
CA GLN A 51 -2.84 -2.30 -7.50
C GLN A 51 -1.49 -1.61 -7.48
N LEU A 52 -1.42 -0.36 -7.94
CA LEU A 52 -0.18 0.43 -7.91
C LEU A 52 0.37 0.53 -6.48
N ALA A 53 -0.47 0.87 -5.51
CA ALA A 53 -0.06 0.96 -4.11
C ALA A 53 0.43 -0.40 -3.57
N ALA A 54 -0.24 -1.50 -3.92
CA ALA A 54 0.19 -2.84 -3.52
C ALA A 54 1.54 -3.22 -4.15
N GLU A 55 1.77 -2.87 -5.42
CA GLU A 55 3.05 -3.08 -6.11
C GLU A 55 4.19 -2.30 -5.44
N GLU A 56 3.99 -1.01 -5.15
CA GLU A 56 4.97 -0.15 -4.48
C GLU A 56 5.32 -0.70 -3.09
N ILE A 57 4.31 -1.05 -2.28
CA ILE A 57 4.50 -1.64 -0.95
C ILE A 57 5.24 -2.98 -1.06
N ASN A 58 4.86 -3.84 -2.00
CA ASN A 58 5.51 -5.12 -2.23
C ASN A 58 6.95 -4.95 -2.68
N ALA A 59 7.26 -3.97 -3.53
CA ALA A 59 8.61 -3.65 -3.96
C ALA A 59 9.47 -3.13 -2.79
N ALA A 60 8.88 -2.36 -1.87
CA ALA A 60 9.53 -1.87 -0.65
C ALA A 60 9.72 -2.95 0.45
N GLY A 61 9.43 -4.21 0.15
CA GLY A 61 9.61 -5.34 1.09
C GLY A 61 8.30 -5.94 1.59
N GLY A 62 7.14 -5.36 1.27
CA GLY A 62 5.84 -5.84 1.72
C GLY A 62 5.58 -5.55 3.20
N LEU A 63 4.50 -6.13 3.71
CA LEU A 63 4.09 -5.99 5.11
C LEU A 63 5.12 -6.65 6.03
N LEU A 64 5.51 -5.93 7.08
CA LEU A 64 6.49 -6.39 8.07
C LEU A 64 7.81 -6.85 7.42
N GLY A 65 8.19 -6.21 6.31
CA GLY A 65 9.45 -6.44 5.60
C GLY A 65 9.56 -7.75 4.83
N ARG A 66 8.47 -8.55 4.72
CA ARG A 66 8.48 -9.75 3.86
C ARG A 66 7.14 -10.18 3.26
N ARG A 67 6.02 -9.94 3.93
CA ARG A 67 4.72 -10.52 3.53
C ARG A 67 4.09 -9.71 2.42
N LYS A 68 3.81 -10.35 1.28
CA LYS A 68 3.24 -9.67 0.11
C LYS A 68 1.74 -9.43 0.26
N ILE A 69 1.27 -8.32 -0.33
CA ILE A 69 -0.15 -8.03 -0.53
C ILE A 69 -0.59 -8.66 -1.85
N GLU A 70 -1.74 -9.31 -1.85
CA GLU A 70 -2.42 -9.80 -3.05
C GLU A 70 -3.81 -9.17 -3.10
N LEU A 71 -4.13 -8.48 -4.19
CA LEU A 71 -5.45 -7.90 -4.39
C LEU A 71 -6.35 -8.86 -5.15
N LEU A 72 -7.58 -8.99 -4.68
CA LEU A 72 -8.63 -9.74 -5.33
C LEU A 72 -9.69 -8.76 -5.83
N LYS A 73 -10.05 -8.89 -7.10
CA LYS A 73 -11.22 -8.24 -7.66
C LYS A 73 -12.46 -8.98 -7.11
N ALA A 74 -13.29 -8.29 -6.34
CA ALA A 74 -14.44 -8.87 -5.64
C ALA A 74 -15.77 -8.37 -6.18
#